data_AF-A0A1S1NPL0-F1
#
_entry.id   AF-A0A1S1NPL0-F1
#
_cell.length_a   1.000
_cell.length_b   1.000
_cell.length_c   1.000
_cell.angle_alpha   90.00
_cell.angle_beta   90.00
_cell.angle_gamma   90.00
#
_symmetry.space_group_name_H-M   'P 1'
#
loop_
_entity.id
_entity.type
_entity.pdbx_description
1 polymer ?
#
loop_
_entity_poly.entity_id
_entity_poly.type
_entity_poly.pdbx_seq_one_letter_code
_entity_poly.pdbx_strand_id
1 'polypeptide(L)'
;MSNDRSRTPSRPSVAAAPTQPVVIGQPRIQRTRRTVDLPLAQHRALDNWQREAADRLGLARVTGQEVLAALIDQLLADPKLSAQITHAIRTRR
;
A
#
# COMPACT_ATOMS: atom_id res chain seq x y z
N MET A 1 -47.63 -26.12 31.10
CA MET A 1 -46.45 -27.01 31.16
C MET A 1 -46.63 -28.01 30.02
N SER A 2 -46.22 -27.68 28.79
CA SER A 2 -44.90 -27.97 28.17
C SER A 2 -44.61 -29.49 28.18
N ASN A 3 -44.41 -30.19 27.06
CA ASN A 3 -43.52 -29.85 25.96
C ASN A 3 -43.86 -30.64 24.67
N ASP A 4 -44.03 -29.93 23.56
CA ASP A 4 -44.20 -30.45 22.20
C ASP A 4 -42.84 -30.91 21.64
N ARG A 5 -42.74 -32.16 21.20
CA ARG A 5 -41.56 -32.73 20.54
C ARG A 5 -41.88 -32.96 19.06
N SER A 6 -41.38 -32.04 18.24
CA SER A 6 -40.66 -32.29 16.98
C SER A 6 -41.21 -33.33 15.99
N ARG A 7 -41.65 -32.90 14.79
CA ARG A 7 -41.03 -33.32 13.51
C ARG A 7 -41.60 -32.57 12.30
N THR A 8 -40.77 -31.76 11.65
CA THR A 8 -40.95 -31.25 10.28
C THR A 8 -40.67 -32.34 9.23
N PRO A 9 -41.38 -32.39 8.09
CA PRO A 9 -40.82 -32.98 6.88
C PRO A 9 -40.05 -31.92 6.07
N SER A 10 -38.83 -32.32 5.72
CA SER A 10 -37.79 -31.56 5.00
C SER A 10 -38.15 -31.35 3.53
N ARG A 11 -37.99 -30.12 3.00
CA ARG A 11 -37.89 -29.84 1.56
C ARG A 11 -36.42 -29.85 1.15
N PRO A 12 -36.01 -30.50 0.06
CA PRO A 12 -34.66 -30.35 -0.45
C PRO A 12 -34.50 -28.98 -1.11
N SER A 13 -33.78 -28.07 -0.45
CA SER A 13 -33.30 -26.84 -1.08
C SER A 13 -32.10 -27.22 -1.95
N VAL A 14 -32.30 -27.26 -3.26
CA VAL A 14 -31.21 -27.42 -4.23
C VAL A 14 -30.32 -26.19 -4.09
N ALA A 15 -29.18 -26.36 -3.42
CA ALA A 15 -28.18 -25.31 -3.29
C ALA A 15 -27.58 -25.08 -4.68
N ALA A 16 -27.87 -23.91 -5.26
CA ALA A 16 -27.15 -23.42 -6.42
C ALA A 16 -25.66 -23.33 -6.07
N ALA A 17 -24.82 -24.06 -6.80
CA ALA A 17 -23.38 -23.98 -6.66
C ALA A 17 -22.90 -22.54 -6.89
N PRO A 18 -21.98 -22.00 -6.08
CA PRO A 18 -21.43 -20.68 -6.32
C PRO A 18 -20.64 -20.70 -7.64
N THR A 19 -21.13 -20.00 -8.65
CA THR A 19 -20.38 -19.73 -9.87
C THR A 19 -19.19 -18.86 -9.51
N GLN A 20 -17.99 -19.44 -9.45
CA GLN A 20 -16.77 -18.67 -9.31
C GLN A 20 -16.53 -17.93 -10.64
N PRO A 21 -16.42 -16.58 -10.65
CA PRO A 21 -16.06 -15.88 -11.86
C PRO A 21 -14.61 -16.22 -12.22
N VAL A 22 -14.41 -16.78 -13.40
CA VAL A 22 -13.10 -16.96 -14.02
C VAL A 22 -12.55 -15.57 -14.33
N VAL A 23 -11.60 -15.09 -13.52
CA VAL A 23 -10.87 -13.84 -13.80
C VAL A 23 -9.83 -14.15 -14.87
N ILE A 24 -10.17 -13.83 -16.11
CA ILE A 24 -9.30 -13.95 -17.27
C ILE A 24 -8.15 -12.94 -17.13
N GLY A 25 -6.96 -13.49 -16.86
CA GLY A 25 -5.62 -12.94 -17.03
C GLY A 25 -5.46 -11.44 -17.31
N GLN A 26 -5.45 -10.62 -16.25
CA GLN A 26 -4.60 -9.43 -16.26
C GLN A 26 -3.23 -9.83 -15.69
N PRO A 27 -2.11 -9.48 -16.35
CA PRO A 27 -0.79 -9.71 -15.78
C PRO A 27 -0.74 -8.97 -14.45
N ARG A 28 -0.69 -9.73 -13.36
CA ARG A 28 -0.60 -9.20 -12.01
C ARG A 28 0.72 -8.44 -11.95
N ILE A 29 0.66 -7.10 -12.04
CA ILE A 29 1.83 -6.24 -11.83
C ILE A 29 2.37 -6.60 -10.45
N GLN A 30 3.48 -7.34 -10.41
CA GLN A 30 4.09 -7.73 -9.15
C GLN A 30 4.72 -6.48 -8.55
N ARG A 31 4.10 -5.96 -7.48
CA ARG A 31 4.65 -4.84 -6.71
C ARG A 31 5.74 -5.38 -5.81
N THR A 32 7.00 -5.04 -6.09
CA THR A 32 8.12 -5.32 -5.18
C THR A 32 8.16 -4.28 -4.06
N ARG A 33 8.28 -4.73 -2.81
CA ARG A 33 8.42 -3.85 -1.64
C ARG A 33 9.90 -3.59 -1.36
N ARG A 34 10.24 -2.34 -1.09
CA ARG A 34 11.51 -1.94 -0.46
C ARG A 34 11.23 -1.27 0.88
N THR A 35 11.98 -1.65 1.91
CA THR A 35 11.89 -1.07 3.26
C THR A 35 13.17 -0.29 3.53
N VAL A 36 13.06 0.82 4.25
CA VAL A 36 14.19 1.67 4.63
C VAL A 36 14.12 1.88 6.13
N ASP A 37 15.21 1.55 6.83
CA ASP A 37 15.35 1.85 8.24
C ASP A 37 15.77 3.31 8.41
N LEU A 38 14.98 4.06 9.17
CA LEU A 38 15.22 5.46 9.46
C LEU A 38 15.43 5.62 10.97
N PRO A 39 16.48 6.35 11.41
CA PRO A 39 16.58 6.79 12.80
C PRO A 39 15.31 7.54 13.22
N LEU A 40 14.91 7.40 14.49
CA LEU A 40 13.69 8.03 15.02
C LEU A 40 13.59 9.53 14.70
N ALA A 41 14.72 10.25 14.80
CA ALA A 41 14.78 11.67 14.47
C ALA A 41 14.42 11.96 12.99
N GLN A 42 14.90 11.14 12.06
CA GLN A 42 14.59 11.28 10.63
C GLN A 42 13.14 10.91 10.33
N HIS A 43 12.60 9.87 10.98
CA HIS A 43 11.19 9.52 10.85
C HIS A 43 10.29 10.68 11.28
N ARG A 44 10.58 11.32 12.42
CA ARG A 44 9.82 12.47 12.91
C ARG A 44 9.95 13.70 12.02
N ALA A 45 11.14 13.96 11.49
CA ALA A 45 11.34 15.03 10.53
C ALA A 45 10.50 14.81 9.26
N LEU A 46 10.46 13.58 8.75
CA LEU A 46 9.63 13.22 7.60
C LEU A 46 8.14 13.37 7.89
N ASP A 47 7.64 12.88 9.03
CA ASP A 47 6.23 13.01 9.44
C ASP A 47 5.77 14.47 9.50
N ASN A 48 6.65 15.36 9.98
CA ASN A 48 6.35 16.80 10.05
C ASN A 48 6.31 17.42 8.65
N TRP A 49 7.31 17.15 7.83
CA TRP A 49 7.35 17.63 6.45
C TRP A 49 6.13 17.16 5.64
N GLN A 50 5.66 15.92 5.85
CA GLN A 50 4.49 15.36 5.17
C GLN A 50 3.20 16.10 5.51
N ARG A 51 3.03 16.49 6.78
CA ARG A 51 1.88 17.30 7.21
C ARG A 51 1.91 18.66 6.52
N GLU A 52 3.05 19.34 6.58
CA GLU A 52 3.19 20.64 5.89
C GLU A 52 3.02 20.53 4.38
N ALA A 53 3.49 19.44 3.76
CA ALA A 53 3.30 19.18 2.34
C ALA A 53 1.83 18.96 2.01
N ALA A 54 1.10 18.20 2.83
CA ALA A 54 -0.33 17.99 2.69
C ALA A 54 -1.09 19.33 2.77
N ASP A 55 -0.74 20.17 3.75
CA ASP A 55 -1.33 21.49 3.93
C ASP A 55 -1.09 22.38 2.71
N ARG A 56 0.15 22.41 2.18
CA ARG A 56 0.49 23.18 0.97
C ARG A 56 -0.22 22.68 -0.29
N LEU A 57 -0.46 21.38 -0.39
CA LEU A 57 -1.12 20.76 -1.54
C LEU A 57 -2.65 20.75 -1.41
N GLY A 58 -3.21 21.14 -0.25
CA GLY A 58 -4.64 21.02 0.03
C GLY A 58 -5.12 19.56 0.12
N LEU A 59 -4.23 18.63 0.45
CA LEU A 59 -4.54 17.20 0.56
C LEU A 59 -4.79 16.81 2.02
N ALA A 60 -5.61 15.78 2.23
CA ALA A 60 -5.87 15.26 3.57
C ALA A 60 -4.61 14.63 4.21
N ARG A 61 -3.72 14.06 3.39
CA ARG A 61 -2.44 13.50 3.84
C ARG A 61 -1.48 13.32 2.66
N VAL A 62 -0.19 13.36 2.95
CA VAL A 62 0.88 12.85 2.08
C VAL A 62 1.52 11.67 2.79
N THR A 63 1.56 10.51 2.14
CA THR A 63 2.07 9.27 2.73
C THR A 63 3.56 9.07 2.43
N GLY A 64 4.25 8.30 3.28
CA GLY A 64 5.65 7.92 3.03
C GLY A 64 5.84 7.19 1.70
N GLN A 65 4.84 6.44 1.27
CA GLN A 65 4.90 5.72 -0.01
C GLN A 65 4.87 6.68 -1.21
N GLU A 66 4.02 7.70 -1.19
CA GLU A 66 3.97 8.72 -2.25
C GLU A 66 5.29 9.50 -2.33
N VAL A 67 5.83 9.87 -1.16
CA VAL A 67 7.13 10.56 -1.08
C VAL A 67 8.24 9.70 -1.67
N LEU A 68 8.35 8.44 -1.23
CA LEU A 68 9.40 7.54 -1.71
C LEU A 68 9.24 7.23 -3.20
N ALA A 69 8.02 7.03 -3.68
CA ALA A 69 7.74 6.82 -5.10
C ALA A 69 8.20 8.03 -5.93
N ALA A 70 7.79 9.25 -5.55
CA ALA A 70 8.17 10.47 -6.24
C ALA A 70 9.70 10.70 -6.24
N LEU A 71 10.37 10.43 -5.11
CA LEU A 71 11.83 10.53 -5.02
C LEU A 71 12.55 9.50 -5.92
N ILE A 72 12.04 8.27 -6.01
CA ILE A 72 12.59 7.25 -6.90
C ILE A 72 12.38 7.65 -8.36
N ASP A 73 11.18 8.11 -8.72
CA ASP A 73 10.88 8.54 -10.08
C ASP A 73 11.80 9.70 -10.50
N GLN A 74 11.99 10.70 -9.62
CA GLN A 74 12.94 11.79 -9.85
C GLN A 74 14.39 11.31 -9.97
N LEU A 75 14.83 10.40 -9.08
CA LEU A 75 16.18 9.85 -9.11
C LEU A 75 16.47 9.13 -10.44
N LEU A 76 15.48 8.42 -10.98
CA LEU A 76 15.62 7.66 -12.23
C LEU A 76 15.48 8.53 -13.48
N ALA A 77 14.77 9.65 -13.40
CA ALA A 77 14.53 10.55 -14.53
C ALA A 77 15.55 11.71 -14.64
N ASP A 78 16.14 12.17 -13.52
CA ASP A 78 17.06 13.31 -13.48
C ASP A 78 18.54 12.87 -13.29
N PRO A 79 19.38 12.96 -14.34
CA PRO A 79 20.80 12.62 -14.25
C PRO A 79 21.58 13.44 -13.22
N LYS A 80 21.18 14.70 -12.98
CA LYS A 80 21.85 15.57 -12.01
C LYS A 80 21.57 15.09 -10.60
N LEU A 81 20.32 14.80 -10.27
CA LEU A 81 19.94 14.23 -8.97
C LEU A 81 20.63 12.89 -8.73
N SER A 82 20.68 12.03 -9.75
CA SER A 82 21.40 10.75 -9.69
C SER A 82 22.88 10.91 -9.36
N ALA A 83 23.56 11.85 -10.03
CA ALA A 83 24.96 12.17 -9.74
C ALA A 83 25.15 12.69 -8.30
N GLN A 84 24.25 13.56 -7.82
CA GLN A 84 24.29 14.09 -6.45
C GLN A 84 24.13 12.98 -5.41
N ILE A 85 23.15 12.10 -5.58
CA ILE A 85 22.91 10.97 -4.68
C ILE A 85 24.10 10.01 -4.71
N THR A 86 24.65 9.72 -5.89
CA THR A 86 25.86 8.89 -6.03
C THR A 86 27.05 9.48 -5.26
N HIS A 87 27.26 10.80 -5.37
CA HIS A 87 28.31 11.48 -4.61
C HIS A 87 28.06 11.40 -3.10
N ALA A 88 26.85 11.69 -2.64
CA ALA A 88 26.50 11.62 -1.22
C ALA A 88 26.68 10.21 -0.62
N ILE A 89 26.39 9.16 -1.38
CA ILE A 89 26.64 7.76 -0.96
C ILE A 89 28.14 7.51 -0.84
N ARG A 90 28.96 7.98 -1.79
CA ARG A 90 30.42 7.82 -1.74
C ARG A 90 31.03 8.50 -0.53
N THR A 91 30.59 9.72 -0.18
CA THR A 91 31.13 10.47 0.96
C THR A 91 30.81 9.84 2.32
N ARG A 92 29.78 8.99 2.41
CA ARG A 92 29.36 8.33 3.66
C ARG A 92 29.99 6.95 3.86
N ARG A 93 30.63 6.39 2.84
CA ARG A 93 31.33 5.09 2.90
C ARG A 93 32.82 5.32 3.10
#